data_AF-A0A957T5E0-F1
#
_entry.id   AF-A0A957T5E0-F1
#
_cell.length_a   1.000
_cell.length_b   1.000
_cell.length_c   1.000
_cell.angle_alpha   90.00
_cell.angle_beta   90.00
_cell.angle_gamma   90.00
#
_symmetry.space_group_name_H-M   'P 1'
#
loop_
_entity.id
_entity.type
_entity.pdbx_description
1 polymer ?
#
loop_
_entity_poly.entity_id
_entity_poly.type
_entity_poly.pdbx_seq_one_letter_code
_entity_poly.pdbx_strand_id
1 'polypeptide(L)'
;PHAASLRETFISLKKLQKEKEEALETQRFDDAIDLRYREVELQSKLEKLREGWQQVANRPQVTADDIAEVVAMWTGIPVHRMAGEERERLLEMEQQLHKRIIGQEEPIKAISKAVRRARAGLKDPRRPIGTFIFLGPTGVGKTELTKALAEFLFGSQEALIKLDMSEFMERHNVSRLVGAPPGYVGYEEGGQLTEAVRRRPYCVILLDEIEKAHPEAFNMLLQIMEDGHLSDAKGRRVDFRNALIIMTSNIGAKLIQGSKGIGFAITADEETQQENEYQQMKNRVMDALKKTFRPEFINRLDGIMVFRSLSKEEITKIVELEMRTLRMQLAEQEMELVLTEEARLAIADSGYDPDYGARPLRRVIQNEIQDPLSEALLGDRFSPGDTIQVDFKPSEETGKGAKKGEYIFEAVAHREVEPENTETTEAIEAMLQQ
;
A
#
# COMPACT_ATOMS: atom_id res chain seq x y z
N PRO A 1 42.22 -7.87 -30.51
CA PRO A 1 43.37 -8.73 -30.89
C PRO A 1 43.33 -10.14 -30.25
N HIS A 2 43.24 -10.26 -28.92
CA HIS A 2 43.36 -11.55 -28.21
C HIS A 2 42.18 -12.52 -28.39
N ALA A 3 40.94 -12.04 -28.47
CA ALA A 3 39.75 -12.89 -28.68
C ALA A 3 39.70 -13.55 -30.07
N ALA A 4 40.20 -12.86 -31.10
CA ALA A 4 40.30 -13.41 -32.46
C ALA A 4 41.35 -14.54 -32.51
N SER A 5 42.50 -14.33 -31.88
CA SER A 5 43.59 -15.32 -31.80
C SER A 5 43.19 -16.57 -31.00
N LEU A 6 42.40 -16.43 -29.92
CA LEU A 6 41.90 -17.56 -29.13
C LEU A 6 40.87 -18.39 -29.92
N ARG A 7 39.95 -17.73 -30.64
CA ARG A 7 38.98 -18.38 -31.50
C ARG A 7 39.64 -19.11 -32.67
N GLU A 8 40.64 -18.50 -33.30
CA GLU A 8 41.41 -19.09 -34.40
C GLU A 8 42.21 -20.32 -33.95
N THR A 9 42.86 -20.23 -32.79
CA THR A 9 43.61 -21.36 -32.20
C THR A 9 42.67 -22.51 -31.83
N PHE A 10 41.47 -22.23 -31.31
CA PHE A 10 40.46 -23.24 -30.99
C PHE A 10 39.89 -23.95 -32.23
N ILE A 11 39.61 -23.19 -33.30
CA ILE A 11 39.14 -23.75 -34.58
C ILE A 11 40.23 -24.65 -35.19
N SER A 12 41.49 -24.20 -35.15
CA SER A 12 42.63 -24.96 -35.65
C SER A 12 42.83 -26.26 -34.88
N LEU A 13 42.69 -26.23 -33.56
CA LEU A 13 42.76 -27.43 -32.71
C LEU A 13 41.66 -28.45 -33.06
N LYS A 14 40.41 -28.01 -33.23
CA LYS A 14 39.31 -28.90 -33.61
C LYS A 14 39.51 -29.53 -34.99
N LYS A 15 40.03 -28.77 -35.95
CA LYS A 15 40.34 -29.29 -37.29
C LYS A 15 41.42 -30.36 -37.21
N LEU A 16 42.48 -30.11 -36.45
CA LEU A 16 43.60 -31.02 -36.27
C LEU A 16 43.22 -32.31 -35.51
N GLN A 17 42.30 -32.21 -34.54
CA GLN A 17 41.71 -33.38 -33.87
C GLN A 17 40.94 -34.29 -34.84
N LYS A 18 40.16 -33.68 -35.74
CA LYS A 18 39.40 -34.41 -36.76
C LYS A 18 40.33 -35.07 -37.79
N GLU A 19 41.37 -34.38 -38.23
CA GLU A 19 42.40 -34.94 -39.14
C GLU A 19 43.15 -36.10 -38.49
N LYS A 20 43.41 -36.03 -37.19
CA LYS A 20 44.03 -37.11 -36.41
C LYS A 20 43.11 -38.34 -36.30
N GLU A 21 41.83 -38.14 -36.02
CA GLU A 21 40.84 -39.22 -35.98
C GLU A 21 40.72 -39.92 -37.34
N GLU A 22 40.69 -39.15 -38.44
CA GLU A 22 40.67 -39.69 -39.81
C GLU A 22 41.95 -40.46 -40.16
N ALA A 23 43.12 -39.99 -39.71
CA ALA A 23 44.40 -40.69 -39.89
C ALA A 23 44.42 -42.04 -39.12
N LEU A 24 43.83 -42.08 -37.92
CA LEU A 24 43.70 -43.31 -37.12
C LEU A 24 42.72 -44.31 -37.76
N GLU A 25 41.58 -43.83 -38.28
CA GLU A 25 40.59 -44.66 -38.98
C GLU A 25 41.15 -45.26 -40.28
N THR A 26 41.98 -44.49 -41.00
CA THR A 26 42.65 -44.93 -42.23
C THR A 26 43.96 -45.68 -42.00
N GLN A 27 44.29 -46.04 -40.75
CA GLN A 27 45.49 -46.78 -40.34
C GLN A 27 46.83 -46.11 -40.71
N ARG A 28 46.85 -44.79 -40.87
CA ARG A 28 48.06 -43.99 -41.08
C ARG A 28 48.64 -43.56 -39.75
N PHE A 29 49.31 -44.51 -39.08
CA PHE A 29 49.77 -44.33 -37.70
C PHE A 29 50.86 -43.28 -37.54
N ASP A 30 51.78 -43.15 -38.50
CA ASP A 30 52.85 -42.15 -38.45
C ASP A 30 52.29 -40.72 -38.55
N ASP A 31 51.35 -40.47 -39.47
CA ASP A 31 50.63 -39.20 -39.59
C ASP A 31 49.87 -38.85 -38.29
N ALA A 32 49.25 -39.85 -37.65
CA ALA A 32 48.52 -39.66 -36.41
C ALA A 32 49.43 -39.29 -35.23
N ILE A 33 50.68 -39.78 -35.21
CA ILE A 33 51.68 -39.42 -34.20
C ILE A 33 52.11 -37.96 -34.38
N ASP A 34 52.39 -37.52 -35.60
CA ASP A 34 52.77 -36.13 -35.90
C ASP A 34 51.63 -35.15 -35.57
N LEU A 35 50.39 -35.51 -35.92
CA LEU A 35 49.21 -34.74 -35.57
C LEU A 35 49.00 -34.68 -34.04
N ARG A 36 49.29 -35.76 -33.32
CA ARG A 36 49.22 -35.75 -31.84
C ARG A 36 50.24 -34.78 -31.22
N TYR A 37 51.46 -34.68 -31.74
CA TYR A 37 52.44 -33.71 -31.24
C TYR A 37 51.97 -32.26 -31.46
N ARG A 38 51.44 -31.96 -32.65
CA ARG A 38 50.88 -30.63 -32.96
C ARG A 38 49.63 -30.30 -32.12
N GLU A 39 48.83 -31.31 -31.78
CA GLU A 39 47.68 -31.14 -30.89
C GLU A 39 48.12 -30.67 -29.51
N VAL A 40 49.14 -31.30 -28.92
CA VAL A 40 49.68 -30.92 -27.60
C VAL A 40 50.23 -29.50 -27.62
N GLU A 41 50.92 -29.10 -28.69
CA GLU A 41 51.44 -27.73 -28.84
C GLU A 41 50.32 -26.68 -28.91
N LEU A 42 49.28 -26.93 -29.71
CA LEU A 42 48.11 -26.06 -29.83
C LEU A 42 47.30 -26.00 -28.53
N GLN A 43 47.20 -27.11 -27.79
CA GLN A 43 46.57 -27.15 -26.47
C GLN A 43 47.33 -26.27 -25.47
N SER A 44 48.66 -26.40 -25.40
CA SER A 44 49.49 -25.55 -24.52
C SER A 44 49.38 -24.06 -24.88
N LYS A 45 49.34 -23.73 -26.19
CA LYS A 45 49.15 -22.36 -26.66
C LYS A 45 47.77 -21.81 -26.29
N LEU A 46 46.72 -22.63 -26.38
CA LEU A 46 45.36 -22.25 -25.99
C LEU A 46 45.27 -21.99 -24.48
N GLU A 47 45.97 -22.78 -23.67
CA GLU A 47 45.99 -22.66 -22.21
C GLU A 47 46.69 -21.37 -21.77
N LYS A 48 47.86 -21.06 -22.33
CA LYS A 48 48.56 -19.77 -22.10
C LYS A 48 47.72 -18.56 -22.52
N LEU A 49 47.00 -18.67 -23.64
CA LEU A 49 46.09 -17.62 -24.10
C LEU A 49 44.88 -17.46 -23.18
N ARG A 50 44.40 -18.53 -22.53
CA ARG A 50 43.31 -18.49 -21.54
C ARG A 50 43.75 -17.89 -20.21
N GLU A 51 44.92 -18.25 -19.72
CA GLU A 51 45.50 -17.69 -18.48
C GLU A 51 45.74 -16.18 -18.61
N GLY A 52 46.29 -15.74 -19.76
CA GLY A 52 46.42 -14.31 -20.07
C GLY A 52 45.08 -13.57 -20.22
N TRP A 53 44.00 -14.28 -20.59
CA TRP A 53 42.65 -13.71 -20.68
C TRP A 53 41.98 -13.58 -19.31
N GLN A 54 42.26 -14.50 -18.38
CA GLN A 54 41.74 -14.45 -17.01
C GLN A 54 42.31 -13.29 -16.20
N GLN A 55 43.54 -12.85 -16.46
CA GLN A 55 44.14 -11.70 -15.77
C GLN A 55 43.67 -10.33 -16.29
N VAL A 56 43.12 -10.25 -17.52
CA VAL A 56 42.71 -8.98 -18.16
C VAL A 56 41.19 -8.79 -18.20
N ALA A 57 40.39 -9.84 -17.95
CA ALA A 57 38.95 -9.75 -17.99
C ALA A 57 38.37 -9.34 -16.62
N ASN A 58 38.30 -8.02 -16.38
CA ASN A 58 37.27 -7.42 -15.53
C ASN A 58 35.90 -7.79 -16.12
N ARG A 59 35.38 -8.97 -15.78
CA ARG A 59 34.01 -9.35 -16.13
C ARG A 59 33.09 -8.50 -15.24
N PRO A 60 32.11 -7.77 -15.78
CA PRO A 60 31.08 -7.18 -14.93
C PRO A 60 30.44 -8.32 -14.13
N GLN A 61 30.62 -8.29 -12.82
CA GLN A 61 29.97 -9.21 -11.91
C GLN A 61 28.61 -8.61 -11.61
N VAL A 62 27.56 -9.41 -11.79
CA VAL A 62 26.21 -9.05 -11.37
C VAL A 62 26.22 -9.09 -9.84
N THR A 63 26.06 -7.93 -9.21
CA THR A 63 25.94 -7.77 -7.76
C THR A 63 24.50 -8.00 -7.33
N ALA A 64 24.29 -8.13 -6.01
CA ALA A 64 22.93 -8.19 -5.46
C ALA A 64 22.13 -6.91 -5.78
N ASP A 65 22.82 -5.76 -5.89
CA ASP A 65 22.23 -4.47 -6.21
C ASP A 65 21.76 -4.41 -7.67
N ASP A 66 22.54 -4.97 -8.61
CA ASP A 66 22.14 -5.07 -10.01
C ASP A 66 20.88 -5.96 -10.18
N ILE A 67 20.78 -7.06 -9.42
CA ILE A 67 19.59 -7.93 -9.41
C ILE A 67 18.40 -7.19 -8.80
N ALA A 68 18.64 -6.48 -7.70
CA ALA A 68 17.63 -5.70 -6.99
C ALA A 68 17.04 -4.59 -7.88
N GLU A 69 17.86 -3.87 -8.64
CA GLU A 69 17.42 -2.82 -9.57
C GLU A 69 16.54 -3.39 -10.69
N VAL A 70 16.95 -4.49 -11.32
CA VAL A 70 16.17 -5.13 -12.38
C VAL A 70 14.84 -5.66 -11.86
N VAL A 71 14.84 -6.30 -10.68
CA VAL A 71 13.61 -6.79 -10.04
C VAL A 71 12.71 -5.61 -9.65
N ALA A 72 13.27 -4.51 -9.17
CA ALA A 72 12.52 -3.30 -8.86
C ALA A 72 11.87 -2.69 -10.11
N MET A 73 12.59 -2.61 -11.22
CA MET A 73 12.05 -2.15 -12.49
C MET A 73 10.88 -3.02 -12.99
N TRP A 74 10.96 -4.34 -12.84
CA TRP A 74 9.90 -5.26 -13.30
C TRP A 74 8.69 -5.29 -12.38
N THR A 75 8.91 -5.22 -11.07
CA THR A 75 7.84 -5.33 -10.06
C THR A 75 7.26 -3.99 -9.66
N GLY A 76 7.94 -2.88 -9.96
CA GLY A 76 7.61 -1.54 -9.47
C GLY A 76 7.93 -1.32 -7.99
N ILE A 77 8.66 -2.24 -7.35
CA ILE A 77 8.91 -2.22 -5.90
C ILE A 77 10.41 -2.07 -5.62
N PRO A 78 10.85 -1.03 -4.89
CA PRO A 78 12.26 -0.82 -4.61
C PRO A 78 12.86 -1.98 -3.79
N VAL A 79 13.79 -2.73 -4.38
CA VAL A 79 14.50 -3.84 -3.70
C VAL A 79 15.75 -3.34 -2.96
N HIS A 80 16.17 -2.09 -3.19
CA HIS A 80 17.42 -1.51 -2.67
C HIS A 80 17.43 -1.21 -1.15
N ARG A 81 16.33 -1.42 -0.41
CA ARG A 81 16.22 -1.08 1.04
C ARG A 81 16.36 -2.26 2.02
N MET A 82 16.76 -3.42 1.54
CA MET A 82 16.34 -4.68 2.16
C MET A 82 17.43 -5.39 2.98
N ALA A 83 17.60 -4.94 4.22
CA ALA A 83 17.74 -5.85 5.37
C ALA A 83 17.66 -5.10 6.71
N GLY A 84 18.34 -3.94 6.80
CA GLY A 84 18.39 -3.10 8.00
C GLY A 84 17.23 -2.11 8.06
N GLU A 85 17.18 -1.17 7.11
CA GLU A 85 16.19 -0.09 7.06
C GLU A 85 14.75 -0.61 6.95
N GLU A 86 14.49 -1.62 6.11
CA GLU A 86 13.15 -2.23 6.03
C GLU A 86 12.73 -2.86 7.36
N ARG A 87 13.68 -3.48 8.09
CA ARG A 87 13.38 -4.11 9.38
C ARG A 87 13.01 -3.08 10.43
N GLU A 88 13.78 -2.00 10.54
CA GLU A 88 13.50 -0.90 11.46
C GLU A 88 12.17 -0.23 11.12
N ARG A 89 11.95 0.07 9.84
CA ARG A 89 10.66 0.60 9.35
C ARG A 89 9.49 -0.30 9.73
N LEU A 90 9.62 -1.63 9.59
CA LEU A 90 8.58 -2.59 9.97
C LEU A 90 8.36 -2.69 11.49
N LEU A 91 9.39 -2.44 12.31
CA LEU A 91 9.26 -2.38 13.77
C LEU A 91 8.50 -1.12 14.23
N GLU A 92 8.62 -0.03 13.46
CA GLU A 92 7.90 1.22 13.68
C GLU A 92 6.59 1.34 12.88
N MET A 93 6.12 0.24 12.28
CA MET A 93 4.98 0.25 11.36
C MET A 93 3.74 0.90 11.97
N GLU A 94 3.42 0.57 13.22
CA GLU A 94 2.29 1.17 13.94
C GLU A 94 2.42 2.70 14.02
N GLN A 95 3.58 3.21 14.41
CA GLN A 95 3.84 4.66 14.53
C GLN A 95 3.74 5.37 13.18
N GLN A 96 4.31 4.78 12.12
CA GLN A 96 4.26 5.36 10.78
C GLN A 96 2.83 5.38 10.22
N LEU A 97 2.02 4.36 10.51
CA LEU A 97 0.60 4.36 10.14
C LEU A 97 -0.19 5.42 10.93
N HIS A 98 0.14 5.64 12.21
CA HIS A 98 -0.54 6.65 13.04
C HIS A 98 -0.30 8.10 12.62
N LYS A 99 0.77 8.38 11.84
CA LYS A 99 0.97 9.70 11.23
C LYS A 99 -0.16 10.09 10.26
N ARG A 100 -0.89 9.10 9.74
CA ARG A 100 -1.99 9.27 8.77
C ARG A 100 -3.33 8.77 9.29
N ILE A 101 -3.33 7.73 10.13
CA ILE A 101 -4.55 7.11 10.65
C ILE A 101 -4.69 7.43 12.14
N ILE A 102 -5.70 8.23 12.47
CA ILE A 102 -6.03 8.58 13.84
C ILE A 102 -6.93 7.49 14.45
N GLY A 103 -6.57 7.06 15.66
CA GLY A 103 -7.30 6.00 16.38
C GLY A 103 -7.07 4.61 15.79
N GLN A 104 -8.03 3.71 16.00
CA GLN A 104 -8.04 2.35 15.43
C GLN A 104 -6.79 1.49 15.76
N GLU A 105 -6.32 1.58 17.01
CA GLU A 105 -5.13 0.88 17.53
C GLU A 105 -5.17 -0.64 17.31
N GLU A 106 -6.29 -1.30 17.64
CA GLU A 106 -6.42 -2.75 17.53
C GLU A 106 -6.26 -3.24 16.07
N PRO A 107 -6.98 -2.68 15.07
CA PRO A 107 -6.74 -2.97 13.66
C PRO A 107 -5.28 -2.80 13.22
N ILE A 108 -4.66 -1.66 13.54
CA ILE A 108 -3.29 -1.33 13.12
C ILE A 108 -2.30 -2.33 13.71
N LYS A 109 -2.40 -2.63 15.01
CA LYS A 109 -1.53 -3.57 15.72
C LYS A 109 -1.67 -5.00 15.21
N ALA A 110 -2.90 -5.44 14.91
CA ALA A 110 -3.14 -6.80 14.41
C ALA A 110 -2.54 -7.01 13.01
N ILE A 111 -2.73 -6.04 12.11
CA ILE A 111 -2.18 -6.08 10.75
C ILE A 111 -0.66 -6.00 10.78
N SER A 112 -0.09 -5.08 11.57
CA SER A 112 1.35 -4.91 11.71
C SER A 112 2.03 -6.18 12.23
N LYS A 113 1.40 -6.91 13.16
CA LYS A 113 1.87 -8.23 13.60
C LYS A 113 1.85 -9.26 12.46
N ALA A 114 0.82 -9.30 11.64
CA ALA A 114 0.73 -10.25 10.52
C ALA A 114 1.78 -9.96 9.45
N VAL A 115 1.97 -8.70 9.09
CA VAL A 115 3.02 -8.26 8.15
C VAL A 115 4.40 -8.62 8.69
N ARG A 116 4.68 -8.34 9.97
CA ARG A 116 5.96 -8.72 10.59
C ARG A 116 6.19 -10.24 10.56
N ARG A 117 5.17 -11.06 10.85
CA ARG A 117 5.27 -12.54 10.71
C ARG A 117 5.58 -12.95 9.27
N ALA A 118 4.92 -12.33 8.29
CA ALA A 118 5.15 -12.60 6.88
C ALA A 118 6.59 -12.28 6.45
N ARG A 119 7.08 -11.08 6.81
CA ARG A 119 8.42 -10.60 6.47
C ARG A 119 9.53 -11.35 7.21
N ALA A 120 9.26 -11.83 8.43
CA ALA A 120 10.17 -12.71 9.17
C ALA A 120 10.21 -14.15 8.64
N GLY A 121 9.44 -14.49 7.59
CA GLY A 121 9.35 -15.85 7.05
C GLY A 121 8.61 -16.84 7.95
N LEU A 122 7.84 -16.33 8.93
CA LEU A 122 7.09 -17.14 9.91
C LEU A 122 5.62 -17.35 9.51
N LYS A 123 5.20 -16.88 8.33
CA LYS A 123 3.87 -17.19 7.78
C LYS A 123 3.87 -18.50 7.01
N ASP A 124 2.70 -19.08 6.82
CA ASP A 124 2.51 -20.17 5.87
C ASP A 124 2.88 -19.69 4.44
N PRO A 125 3.85 -20.35 3.76
CA PRO A 125 4.28 -19.95 2.43
C PRO A 125 3.20 -20.14 1.37
N ARG A 126 2.12 -20.89 1.64
CA ARG A 126 1.00 -21.08 0.70
C ARG A 126 -0.05 -19.99 0.80
N ARG A 127 -0.10 -19.21 1.88
CA ARG A 127 -1.18 -18.25 2.11
C ARG A 127 -0.74 -16.81 1.77
N PRO A 128 -1.68 -15.88 1.53
CA PRO A 128 -1.38 -14.44 1.43
C PRO A 128 -0.63 -13.88 2.65
N ILE A 129 -0.18 -12.63 2.58
CA ILE A 129 0.49 -11.95 3.72
C ILE A 129 -0.44 -11.90 4.93
N GLY A 130 -1.72 -11.62 4.68
CA GLY A 130 -2.78 -11.66 5.67
C GLY A 130 -4.13 -11.46 5.02
N THR A 131 -5.17 -12.02 5.64
CA THR A 131 -6.56 -11.90 5.20
C THR A 131 -7.41 -11.31 6.33
N PHE A 132 -7.94 -10.10 6.12
CA PHE A 132 -8.66 -9.36 7.16
C PHE A 132 -10.03 -8.92 6.68
N ILE A 133 -10.99 -8.88 7.60
CA ILE A 133 -12.26 -8.17 7.39
C ILE A 133 -12.36 -6.99 8.37
N PHE A 134 -12.71 -5.83 7.84
CA PHE A 134 -12.89 -4.57 8.55
C PHE A 134 -14.38 -4.31 8.70
N LEU A 135 -14.85 -4.32 9.94
CA LEU A 135 -16.24 -4.10 10.33
C LEU A 135 -16.37 -2.73 10.96
N GLY A 136 -17.37 -1.95 10.59
CA GLY A 136 -17.58 -0.62 11.16
C GLY A 136 -18.53 0.23 10.35
N PRO A 137 -18.95 1.41 10.87
CA PRO A 137 -19.73 2.36 10.09
C PRO A 137 -18.90 2.97 8.96
N THR A 138 -19.56 3.74 8.09
CA THR A 138 -18.85 4.43 7.01
C THR A 138 -18.06 5.63 7.56
N GLY A 139 -16.94 5.96 6.91
CA GLY A 139 -16.19 7.19 7.25
C GLY A 139 -15.30 7.15 8.49
N VAL A 140 -15.04 5.97 9.07
CA VAL A 140 -14.14 5.78 10.23
C VAL A 140 -12.70 5.41 9.86
N GLY A 141 -12.33 5.47 8.59
CA GLY A 141 -10.95 5.24 8.14
C GLY A 141 -10.63 3.83 7.60
N LYS A 142 -11.63 2.95 7.41
CA LYS A 142 -11.44 1.60 6.84
C LYS A 142 -10.63 1.60 5.53
N THR A 143 -11.07 2.36 4.54
CA THR A 143 -10.42 2.47 3.22
C THR A 143 -9.10 3.25 3.29
N GLU A 144 -9.01 4.23 4.19
CA GLU A 144 -7.83 5.07 4.33
C GLU A 144 -6.65 4.28 4.91
N LEU A 145 -6.91 3.40 5.89
CA LEU A 145 -5.91 2.46 6.39
C LEU A 145 -5.38 1.57 5.26
N THR A 146 -6.23 1.12 4.35
CA THR A 146 -5.82 0.27 3.22
C THR A 146 -4.88 0.99 2.26
N LYS A 147 -5.14 2.29 1.99
CA LYS A 147 -4.24 3.13 1.18
C LYS A 147 -2.91 3.37 1.89
N ALA A 148 -2.95 3.68 3.18
CA ALA A 148 -1.76 3.86 3.99
C ALA A 148 -0.89 2.60 4.01
N LEU A 149 -1.51 1.42 4.11
CA LEU A 149 -0.82 0.13 4.03
C LEU A 149 -0.19 -0.12 2.66
N ALA A 150 -0.87 0.21 1.56
CA ALA A 150 -0.31 0.04 0.22
C ALA A 150 0.94 0.90 0.02
N GLU A 151 0.87 2.17 0.41
CA GLU A 151 1.99 3.10 0.35
C GLU A 151 3.13 2.70 1.29
N PHE A 152 2.81 2.29 2.51
CA PHE A 152 3.82 1.87 3.49
C PHE A 152 4.55 0.58 3.05
N LEU A 153 3.81 -0.45 2.64
CA LEU A 153 4.36 -1.78 2.35
C LEU A 153 4.99 -1.90 0.97
N PHE A 154 4.45 -1.19 -0.03
CA PHE A 154 4.83 -1.34 -1.42
C PHE A 154 5.30 -0.04 -2.07
N GLY A 155 5.35 1.06 -1.32
CA GLY A 155 5.92 2.34 -1.75
C GLY A 155 4.98 3.22 -2.56
N SER A 156 3.80 2.72 -2.95
CA SER A 156 2.84 3.49 -3.75
C SER A 156 1.40 3.12 -3.42
N GLN A 157 0.52 4.12 -3.41
CA GLN A 157 -0.93 3.90 -3.31
C GLN A 157 -1.47 3.14 -4.53
N GLU A 158 -0.79 3.16 -5.68
CA GLU A 158 -1.21 2.40 -6.85
C GLU A 158 -1.03 0.88 -6.69
N ALA A 159 -0.32 0.44 -5.64
CA ALA A 159 -0.30 -0.97 -5.24
C ALA A 159 -1.62 -1.42 -4.60
N LEU A 160 -2.59 -0.51 -4.43
CA LEU A 160 -3.94 -0.82 -4.00
C LEU A 160 -4.81 -1.23 -5.20
N ILE A 161 -5.21 -2.49 -5.22
CA ILE A 161 -6.25 -2.99 -6.13
C ILE A 161 -7.58 -2.87 -5.39
N LYS A 162 -8.42 -1.91 -5.76
CA LYS A 162 -9.75 -1.72 -5.18
C LYS A 162 -10.84 -2.34 -6.07
N LEU A 163 -11.70 -3.15 -5.49
CA LEU A 163 -12.88 -3.73 -6.11
C LEU A 163 -14.10 -3.45 -5.24
N ASP A 164 -15.17 -2.93 -5.85
CA ASP A 164 -16.47 -2.78 -5.19
C ASP A 164 -17.29 -4.06 -5.39
N MET A 165 -17.57 -4.78 -4.30
CA MET A 165 -18.27 -6.05 -4.34
C MET A 165 -19.77 -5.91 -4.68
N SER A 166 -20.32 -4.69 -4.62
CA SER A 166 -21.66 -4.40 -5.11
C SER A 166 -21.77 -4.55 -6.64
N GLU A 167 -20.69 -4.41 -7.40
CA GLU A 167 -20.68 -4.71 -8.84
C GLU A 167 -20.82 -6.23 -9.14
N PHE A 168 -20.52 -7.06 -8.15
CA PHE A 168 -20.47 -8.52 -8.25
C PHE A 168 -21.62 -9.22 -7.52
N MET A 169 -22.75 -8.53 -7.36
CA MET A 169 -23.99 -9.09 -6.79
C MET A 169 -24.58 -10.23 -7.63
N GLU A 170 -24.34 -10.21 -8.94
CA GLU A 170 -24.89 -11.18 -9.88
C GLU A 170 -23.83 -12.20 -10.31
N ARG A 171 -24.25 -13.46 -10.46
CA ARG A 171 -23.35 -14.58 -10.78
C ARG A 171 -22.49 -14.32 -12.03
N HIS A 172 -23.06 -13.72 -13.07
CA HIS A 172 -22.33 -13.49 -14.32
C HIS A 172 -21.26 -12.40 -14.18
N ASN A 173 -21.46 -11.41 -13.30
CA ASN A 173 -20.45 -10.39 -13.04
C ASN A 173 -19.24 -10.96 -12.30
N VAL A 174 -19.42 -11.98 -11.43
CA VAL A 174 -18.30 -12.66 -10.75
C VAL A 174 -17.27 -13.20 -11.74
N SER A 175 -17.70 -13.67 -12.92
CA SER A 175 -16.79 -14.15 -13.95
C SER A 175 -15.81 -13.07 -14.43
N ARG A 176 -16.17 -11.78 -14.35
CA ARG A 176 -15.28 -10.66 -14.72
C ARG A 176 -14.05 -10.55 -13.81
N LEU A 177 -14.10 -11.08 -12.58
CA LEU A 177 -12.93 -11.09 -11.67
C LEU A 177 -11.81 -12.00 -12.20
N VAL A 178 -12.18 -13.11 -12.83
CA VAL A 178 -11.27 -14.20 -13.22
C VAL A 178 -11.08 -14.27 -14.74
N GLY A 179 -12.02 -13.72 -15.50
CA GLY A 179 -12.14 -13.77 -16.95
C GLY A 179 -13.39 -14.57 -17.35
N ALA A 180 -14.00 -14.23 -18.48
CA ALA A 180 -15.07 -15.04 -19.02
C ALA A 180 -14.51 -16.38 -19.53
N PRO A 181 -15.25 -17.50 -19.43
CA PRO A 181 -14.84 -18.78 -19.99
C PRO A 181 -14.90 -18.78 -21.54
N PRO A 182 -14.23 -19.73 -22.22
CA PRO A 182 -14.28 -19.83 -23.68
C PRO A 182 -15.72 -19.88 -24.21
N GLY A 183 -16.04 -19.03 -25.19
CA GLY A 183 -17.36 -18.96 -25.82
C GLY A 183 -18.32 -17.90 -25.27
N TYR A 184 -17.89 -17.09 -24.28
CA TYR A 184 -18.65 -15.95 -23.76
C TYR A 184 -18.05 -14.61 -24.22
N VAL A 185 -18.89 -13.58 -24.29
CA VAL A 185 -18.45 -12.19 -24.58
C VAL A 185 -17.46 -11.76 -23.49
N GLY A 186 -16.31 -11.22 -23.88
CA GLY A 186 -15.23 -10.85 -22.95
C GLY A 186 -14.21 -11.96 -22.66
N TYR A 187 -14.22 -13.09 -23.39
CA TYR A 187 -13.19 -14.15 -23.25
C TYR A 187 -11.75 -13.64 -23.56
N GLU A 188 -11.63 -12.69 -24.47
CA GLU A 188 -10.36 -12.03 -24.81
C GLU A 188 -9.87 -11.16 -23.64
N GLU A 189 -10.80 -10.52 -22.92
CA GLU A 189 -10.53 -9.68 -21.75
C GLU A 189 -10.12 -10.56 -20.55
N GLY A 190 -8.91 -10.32 -20.02
CA GLY A 190 -8.48 -11.00 -18.80
C GLY A 190 -9.29 -10.57 -17.58
N GLY A 191 -9.31 -11.40 -16.54
CA GLY A 191 -10.06 -11.08 -15.32
C GLY A 191 -9.53 -9.83 -14.62
N GLN A 192 -10.42 -9.00 -14.10
CA GLN A 192 -10.07 -7.74 -13.45
C GLN A 192 -9.15 -7.96 -12.25
N LEU A 193 -9.42 -8.97 -11.42
CA LEU A 193 -8.58 -9.31 -10.27
C LEU A 193 -7.32 -10.08 -10.70
N THR A 194 -7.49 -11.10 -11.54
CA THR A 194 -6.38 -11.98 -11.95
C THR A 194 -5.31 -11.24 -12.77
N GLU A 195 -5.70 -10.36 -13.69
CA GLU A 195 -4.74 -9.55 -14.45
C GLU A 195 -4.07 -8.48 -13.58
N ALA A 196 -4.81 -7.82 -12.68
CA ALA A 196 -4.24 -6.80 -11.80
C ALA A 196 -3.15 -7.40 -10.89
N VAL A 197 -3.44 -8.54 -10.26
CA VAL A 197 -2.48 -9.24 -9.40
C VAL A 197 -1.34 -9.84 -10.22
N ARG A 198 -1.58 -10.36 -11.43
CA ARG A 198 -0.48 -10.84 -12.28
C ARG A 198 0.49 -9.71 -12.66
N ARG A 199 -0.01 -8.51 -12.92
CA ARG A 199 0.81 -7.33 -13.22
C ARG A 199 1.55 -6.81 -11.98
N ARG A 200 0.92 -6.87 -10.80
CA ARG A 200 1.48 -6.41 -9.52
C ARG A 200 1.21 -7.46 -8.42
N PRO A 201 2.08 -8.49 -8.29
CA PRO A 201 1.87 -9.58 -7.32
C PRO A 201 1.99 -9.16 -5.86
N TYR A 202 2.68 -8.06 -5.61
CA TYR A 202 2.86 -7.43 -4.31
C TYR A 202 1.91 -6.23 -4.22
N CYS A 203 0.76 -6.44 -3.61
CA CYS A 203 -0.31 -5.47 -3.61
C CYS A 203 -1.17 -5.59 -2.35
N VAL A 204 -1.93 -4.54 -2.09
CA VAL A 204 -3.06 -4.60 -1.16
C VAL A 204 -4.31 -4.74 -2.00
N ILE A 205 -5.13 -5.75 -1.70
CA ILE A 205 -6.41 -5.98 -2.38
C ILE A 205 -7.51 -5.54 -1.43
N LEU A 206 -8.28 -4.53 -1.82
CA LEU A 206 -9.45 -4.05 -1.10
C LEU A 206 -10.71 -4.55 -1.79
N LEU A 207 -11.48 -5.38 -1.08
CA LEU A 207 -12.81 -5.84 -1.48
C LEU A 207 -13.85 -5.08 -0.66
N ASP A 208 -14.41 -4.02 -1.25
CA ASP A 208 -15.34 -3.12 -0.58
C ASP A 208 -16.76 -3.70 -0.55
N GLU A 209 -17.49 -3.50 0.55
CA GLU A 209 -18.86 -4.00 0.75
C GLU A 209 -19.04 -5.51 0.48
N ILE A 210 -18.14 -6.34 1.03
CA ILE A 210 -18.08 -7.78 0.76
C ILE A 210 -19.41 -8.52 1.03
N GLU A 211 -20.25 -8.01 1.93
CA GLU A 211 -21.59 -8.58 2.20
C GLU A 211 -22.56 -8.53 1.02
N LYS A 212 -22.28 -7.70 0.00
CA LYS A 212 -23.11 -7.56 -1.20
C LYS A 212 -22.72 -8.57 -2.28
N ALA A 213 -21.54 -9.16 -2.21
CA ALA A 213 -21.04 -10.08 -3.21
C ALA A 213 -21.95 -11.31 -3.39
N HIS A 214 -22.01 -11.82 -4.63
CA HIS A 214 -22.63 -13.11 -4.89
C HIS A 214 -21.89 -14.27 -4.19
N PRO A 215 -22.57 -15.34 -3.73
CA PRO A 215 -21.96 -16.52 -3.09
C PRO A 215 -20.74 -17.13 -3.82
N GLU A 216 -20.77 -17.14 -5.16
CA GLU A 216 -19.65 -17.66 -5.98
C GLU A 216 -18.34 -16.89 -5.80
N ALA A 217 -18.40 -15.59 -5.49
CA ALA A 217 -17.20 -14.80 -5.20
C ALA A 217 -16.48 -15.33 -3.95
N PHE A 218 -17.22 -15.80 -2.94
CA PHE A 218 -16.64 -16.36 -1.72
C PHE A 218 -15.90 -17.68 -1.97
N ASN A 219 -16.37 -18.50 -2.90
CA ASN A 219 -15.68 -19.75 -3.28
C ASN A 219 -14.30 -19.44 -3.87
N MET A 220 -14.22 -18.42 -4.72
CA MET A 220 -12.96 -17.93 -5.26
C MET A 220 -12.04 -17.37 -4.16
N LEU A 221 -12.60 -16.58 -3.24
CA LEU A 221 -11.83 -16.02 -2.13
C LEU A 221 -11.31 -17.11 -1.19
N LEU A 222 -12.11 -18.13 -0.87
CA LEU A 222 -11.66 -19.28 -0.08
C LEU A 222 -10.43 -19.94 -0.71
N GLN A 223 -10.46 -20.18 -2.03
CA GLN A 223 -9.32 -20.73 -2.75
C GLN A 223 -8.07 -19.84 -2.62
N ILE A 224 -8.23 -18.52 -2.80
CA ILE A 224 -7.11 -17.57 -2.64
C ILE A 224 -6.57 -17.60 -1.21
N MET A 225 -7.44 -17.65 -0.20
CA MET A 225 -7.06 -17.59 1.22
C MET A 225 -6.39 -18.89 1.71
N GLU A 226 -6.68 -20.03 1.09
CA GLU A 226 -6.14 -21.35 1.42
C GLU A 226 -4.87 -21.69 0.62
N ASP A 227 -4.94 -21.55 -0.70
CA ASP A 227 -3.89 -21.99 -1.61
C ASP A 227 -2.96 -20.86 -2.07
N GLY A 228 -3.35 -19.60 -1.83
CA GLY A 228 -2.58 -18.42 -2.25
C GLY A 228 -2.47 -18.26 -3.76
N HIS A 229 -3.30 -18.95 -4.54
CA HIS A 229 -3.35 -18.78 -5.98
C HIS A 229 -4.76 -18.97 -6.52
N LEU A 230 -4.99 -18.41 -7.70
CA LEU A 230 -6.23 -18.59 -8.45
C LEU A 230 -5.90 -18.89 -9.91
N SER A 231 -6.65 -19.80 -10.53
CA SER A 231 -6.54 -20.03 -11.98
C SER A 231 -7.49 -19.08 -12.71
N ASP A 232 -6.98 -18.37 -13.71
CA ASP A 232 -7.82 -17.56 -14.59
C ASP A 232 -8.64 -18.44 -15.55
N ALA A 233 -9.56 -17.84 -16.31
CA ALA A 233 -10.40 -18.55 -17.28
C ALA A 233 -9.62 -19.17 -18.46
N LYS A 234 -8.34 -18.82 -18.63
CA LYS A 234 -7.42 -19.38 -19.62
C LYS A 234 -6.51 -20.45 -18.99
N GLY A 235 -6.73 -20.82 -17.72
CA GLY A 235 -5.97 -21.83 -17.00
C GLY A 235 -4.61 -21.35 -16.46
N ARG A 236 -4.31 -20.05 -16.54
CA ARG A 236 -3.06 -19.47 -16.01
C ARG A 236 -3.19 -19.30 -14.51
N ARG A 237 -2.21 -19.79 -13.75
CA ARG A 237 -2.17 -19.68 -12.28
C ARG A 237 -1.60 -18.31 -11.88
N VAL A 238 -2.38 -17.55 -11.13
CA VAL A 238 -2.02 -16.23 -10.59
C VAL A 238 -1.73 -16.37 -9.10
N ASP A 239 -0.63 -15.75 -8.64
CA ASP A 239 -0.10 -15.88 -7.28
C ASP A 239 -0.53 -14.68 -6.40
N PHE A 240 -1.11 -14.98 -5.25
CA PHE A 240 -1.61 -14.04 -4.23
C PHE A 240 -0.80 -14.12 -2.92
N ARG A 241 0.24 -14.96 -2.84
CA ARG A 241 1.03 -15.18 -1.62
C ARG A 241 1.75 -13.92 -1.09
N ASN A 242 1.93 -12.93 -1.96
CA ASN A 242 2.53 -11.63 -1.67
C ASN A 242 1.49 -10.49 -1.54
N ALA A 243 0.20 -10.83 -1.57
CA ALA A 243 -0.88 -9.86 -1.41
C ALA A 243 -1.35 -9.76 0.05
N LEU A 244 -1.75 -8.56 0.47
CA LEU A 244 -2.52 -8.33 1.69
C LEU A 244 -3.99 -8.16 1.30
N ILE A 245 -4.86 -9.04 1.78
CA ILE A 245 -6.28 -9.04 1.39
C ILE A 245 -7.10 -8.42 2.52
N ILE A 246 -7.78 -7.33 2.20
CA ILE A 246 -8.63 -6.58 3.12
C ILE A 246 -10.04 -6.52 2.53
N MET A 247 -11.01 -6.95 3.32
CA MET A 247 -12.42 -6.85 3.00
C MET A 247 -13.06 -5.81 3.92
N THR A 248 -13.90 -4.94 3.41
CA THR A 248 -14.65 -3.99 4.24
C THR A 248 -16.13 -4.36 4.23
N SER A 249 -16.76 -4.21 5.39
CA SER A 249 -18.19 -4.45 5.55
C SER A 249 -18.81 -3.44 6.50
N ASN A 250 -20.06 -3.10 6.22
CA ASN A 250 -20.88 -2.23 7.10
C ASN A 250 -21.76 -3.05 8.06
N ILE A 251 -21.58 -4.39 8.11
CA ILE A 251 -22.25 -5.25 9.07
C ILE A 251 -21.96 -4.79 10.51
N GLY A 252 -23.02 -4.68 11.31
CA GLY A 252 -22.91 -4.28 12.71
C GLY A 252 -22.69 -2.78 12.92
N ALA A 253 -22.67 -1.95 11.87
CA ALA A 253 -22.50 -0.50 11.99
C ALA A 253 -23.48 0.13 12.99
N LYS A 254 -24.78 -0.21 12.92
CA LYS A 254 -25.81 0.28 13.86
C LYS A 254 -25.55 -0.15 15.30
N LEU A 255 -24.96 -1.33 15.51
CA LEU A 255 -24.65 -1.86 16.84
C LEU A 255 -23.44 -1.13 17.46
N ILE A 256 -22.52 -0.67 16.61
CA ILE A 256 -21.33 0.12 16.97
C ILE A 256 -21.71 1.58 17.26
N GLN A 257 -22.70 2.12 16.55
CA GLN A 257 -23.23 3.47 16.82
C GLN A 257 -24.11 3.52 18.08
N GLY A 258 -24.96 2.51 18.28
CA GLY A 258 -25.94 2.45 19.38
C GLY A 258 -25.39 2.03 20.74
N SER A 259 -24.10 1.72 20.87
CA SER A 259 -23.46 1.37 22.14
C SER A 259 -23.14 2.57 23.04
N LYS A 260 -23.34 3.81 22.57
CA LYS A 260 -23.35 4.99 23.46
C LYS A 260 -24.61 4.95 24.33
N GLY A 261 -24.54 4.24 25.44
CA GLY A 261 -25.60 4.16 26.44
C GLY A 261 -25.96 5.53 26.99
N ILE A 262 -27.27 5.81 26.97
CA ILE A 262 -27.91 6.90 27.71
C ILE A 262 -27.77 6.60 29.21
N GLY A 263 -27.14 7.51 29.98
CA GLY A 263 -27.42 7.66 31.42
C GLY A 263 -26.23 7.55 32.37
N PHE A 264 -25.95 8.68 33.04
CA PHE A 264 -25.39 8.84 34.39
C PHE A 264 -25.05 7.54 35.16
N ALA A 265 -23.77 7.18 35.19
CA ALA A 265 -23.16 6.46 36.30
C ALA A 265 -21.70 6.91 36.43
N ILE A 266 -21.51 8.00 37.17
CA ILE A 266 -20.18 8.44 37.62
C ILE A 266 -19.80 7.49 38.76
N THR A 267 -19.13 6.38 38.43
CA THR A 267 -18.44 5.53 39.42
C THR A 267 -17.03 5.21 38.92
N ALA A 268 -16.10 5.13 39.87
CA ALA A 268 -14.67 5.40 39.74
C ALA A 268 -13.81 4.42 38.91
N ASP A 269 -14.39 3.57 38.05
CA ASP A 269 -13.67 2.59 37.24
C ASP A 269 -14.01 2.71 35.73
N GLU A 270 -13.78 3.90 35.15
CA GLU A 270 -14.12 4.22 33.77
C GLU A 270 -13.43 3.31 32.73
N GLU A 271 -12.16 2.93 32.94
CA GLU A 271 -11.41 2.06 32.00
C GLU A 271 -12.00 0.64 31.94
N THR A 272 -12.31 0.05 33.10
CA THR A 272 -12.86 -1.30 33.18
C THR A 272 -14.26 -1.36 32.55
N GLN A 273 -15.03 -0.28 32.67
CA GLN A 273 -16.36 -0.18 32.08
C GLN A 273 -16.31 0.00 30.56
N GLN A 274 -15.41 0.85 30.05
CA GLN A 274 -15.19 1.00 28.61
C GLN A 274 -14.74 -0.30 27.94
N GLU A 275 -13.84 -1.06 28.58
CA GLU A 275 -13.39 -2.34 28.04
C GLU A 275 -14.54 -3.37 28.02
N ASN A 276 -15.37 -3.41 29.07
CA ASN A 276 -16.54 -4.30 29.11
C ASN A 276 -17.58 -3.95 28.04
N GLU A 277 -17.88 -2.66 27.83
CA GLU A 277 -18.77 -2.18 26.76
C GLU A 277 -18.21 -2.54 25.38
N TYR A 278 -16.90 -2.40 25.20
CA TYR A 278 -16.22 -2.79 23.96
C TYR A 278 -16.35 -4.29 23.68
N GLN A 279 -16.09 -5.15 24.66
CA GLN A 279 -16.22 -6.60 24.50
C GLN A 279 -17.67 -7.00 24.17
N GLN A 280 -18.65 -6.37 24.81
CA GLN A 280 -20.06 -6.60 24.49
C GLN A 280 -20.41 -6.18 23.06
N MET A 281 -19.97 -4.99 22.63
CA MET A 281 -20.16 -4.52 21.26
C MET A 281 -19.51 -5.47 20.25
N LYS A 282 -18.25 -5.89 20.50
CA LYS A 282 -17.52 -6.83 19.67
C LYS A 282 -18.26 -8.16 19.53
N ASN A 283 -18.78 -8.71 20.63
CA ASN A 283 -19.58 -9.94 20.60
C ASN A 283 -20.84 -9.79 19.72
N ARG A 284 -21.58 -8.69 19.85
CA ARG A 284 -22.77 -8.43 19.01
C ARG A 284 -22.43 -8.30 17.52
N VAL A 285 -21.31 -7.63 17.21
CA VAL A 285 -20.81 -7.50 15.83
C VAL A 285 -20.39 -8.87 15.27
N MET A 286 -19.74 -9.70 16.08
CA MET A 286 -19.35 -11.06 15.71
C MET A 286 -20.57 -11.96 15.47
N ASP A 287 -21.63 -11.81 16.25
CA ASP A 287 -22.88 -12.55 16.03
C ASP A 287 -23.58 -12.11 14.74
N ALA A 288 -23.54 -10.81 14.41
CA ALA A 288 -24.03 -10.31 13.13
C ALA A 288 -23.21 -10.88 11.95
N LEU A 289 -21.88 -10.93 12.10
CA LEU A 289 -20.97 -11.50 11.11
C LEU A 289 -21.28 -12.97 10.82
N LYS A 290 -21.48 -13.78 11.87
CA LYS A 290 -21.80 -15.22 11.76
C LYS A 290 -23.16 -15.49 11.11
N LYS A 291 -24.08 -14.52 11.14
CA LYS A 291 -25.37 -14.64 10.44
C LYS A 291 -25.23 -14.39 8.94
N THR A 292 -24.29 -13.53 8.53
CA THR A 292 -24.09 -13.18 7.13
C THR A 292 -23.11 -14.11 6.43
N PHE A 293 -21.99 -14.47 7.07
CA PHE A 293 -20.96 -15.31 6.47
C PHE A 293 -20.95 -16.71 7.07
N ARG A 294 -20.66 -17.70 6.22
CA ARG A 294 -20.51 -19.09 6.64
C ARG A 294 -19.27 -19.26 7.53
N PRO A 295 -19.29 -20.17 8.53
CA PRO A 295 -18.15 -20.43 9.39
C PRO A 295 -16.85 -20.77 8.63
N GLU A 296 -16.96 -21.46 7.50
CA GLU A 296 -15.83 -21.81 6.64
C GLU A 296 -15.05 -20.56 6.20
N PHE A 297 -15.74 -19.51 5.76
CA PHE A 297 -15.12 -18.25 5.37
C PHE A 297 -14.48 -17.52 6.54
N ILE A 298 -15.20 -17.44 7.66
CA ILE A 298 -14.74 -16.76 8.89
C ILE A 298 -13.44 -17.42 9.40
N ASN A 299 -13.38 -18.75 9.40
CA ASN A 299 -12.23 -19.50 9.89
C ASN A 299 -10.97 -19.37 9.01
N ARG A 300 -11.08 -18.82 7.80
CA ARG A 300 -9.94 -18.55 6.90
C ARG A 300 -9.41 -17.13 6.99
N LEU A 301 -10.08 -16.26 7.73
CA LEU A 301 -9.58 -14.92 8.03
C LEU A 301 -8.46 -15.02 9.09
N ASP A 302 -7.38 -14.30 8.88
CA ASP A 302 -6.33 -14.14 9.89
C ASP A 302 -6.75 -13.16 11.00
N GLY A 303 -7.75 -12.30 10.73
CA GLY A 303 -8.34 -11.44 11.76
C GLY A 303 -9.62 -10.71 11.34
N ILE A 304 -10.45 -10.42 12.33
CA ILE A 304 -11.67 -9.61 12.19
C ILE A 304 -11.47 -8.32 12.97
N MET A 305 -11.37 -7.21 12.26
CA MET A 305 -11.02 -5.91 12.79
C MET A 305 -12.30 -5.07 12.96
N VAL A 306 -12.60 -4.67 14.20
CA VAL A 306 -13.75 -3.81 14.49
C VAL A 306 -13.28 -2.38 14.60
N PHE A 307 -13.75 -1.53 13.68
CA PHE A 307 -13.49 -0.10 13.67
C PHE A 307 -14.53 0.60 14.53
N ARG A 308 -14.03 1.40 15.47
CA ARG A 308 -14.87 2.17 16.39
C ARG A 308 -15.30 3.47 15.74
N SER A 309 -16.43 4.01 16.20
CA SER A 309 -16.83 5.37 15.87
C SER A 309 -15.78 6.36 16.38
N LEU A 310 -15.52 7.41 15.61
CA LEU A 310 -14.51 8.41 15.96
C LEU A 310 -14.97 9.25 17.16
N SER A 311 -14.05 9.51 18.09
CA SER A 311 -14.27 10.46 19.18
C SER A 311 -14.13 11.91 18.67
N LYS A 312 -14.68 12.87 19.41
CA LYS A 312 -14.54 14.30 19.08
C LYS A 312 -13.07 14.73 18.99
N GLU A 313 -12.24 14.22 19.90
CA GLU A 313 -10.80 14.46 19.91
C GLU A 313 -10.12 13.86 18.68
N GLU A 314 -10.51 12.65 18.27
CA GLU A 314 -9.98 12.01 17.06
C GLU A 314 -10.36 12.80 15.80
N ILE A 315 -11.61 13.26 15.69
CA ILE A 315 -12.06 14.10 14.56
C ILE A 315 -11.27 15.41 14.51
N THR A 316 -11.04 16.03 15.66
CA THR A 316 -10.24 17.25 15.78
C THR A 316 -8.80 17.05 15.29
N LYS A 317 -8.19 15.90 15.57
CA LYS A 317 -6.87 15.53 15.00
C LYS A 317 -6.94 15.26 13.50
N ILE A 318 -8.04 14.69 13.00
CA ILE A 318 -8.25 14.47 11.56
C ILE A 318 -8.36 15.82 10.83
N VAL A 319 -8.96 16.86 11.44
CA VAL A 319 -8.95 18.23 10.87
C VAL A 319 -7.53 18.69 10.61
N GLU A 320 -6.63 18.58 11.58
CA GLU A 320 -5.22 18.97 11.40
C GLU A 320 -4.55 18.21 10.26
N LEU A 321 -4.83 16.91 10.11
CA LEU A 321 -4.30 16.11 9.00
C LEU A 321 -4.82 16.60 7.64
N GLU A 322 -6.11 16.86 7.50
CA GLU A 322 -6.71 17.31 6.23
C GLU A 322 -6.27 18.74 5.87
N MET A 323 -5.94 19.57 6.86
CA MET A 323 -5.42 20.93 6.65
C MET A 323 -3.98 20.96 6.13
N ARG A 324 -3.19 19.87 6.28
CA ARG A 324 -1.79 19.84 5.84
C ARG A 324 -1.62 20.20 4.36
N THR A 325 -2.48 19.67 3.49
CA THR A 325 -2.42 19.96 2.05
C THR A 325 -2.60 21.45 1.76
N LEU A 326 -3.58 22.09 2.40
CA LEU A 326 -3.82 23.52 2.24
C LEU A 326 -2.64 24.35 2.80
N ARG A 327 -2.09 23.95 3.96
CA ARG A 327 -0.90 24.61 4.52
C ARG A 327 0.30 24.53 3.59
N MET A 328 0.53 23.39 2.95
CA MET A 328 1.62 23.26 1.95
C MET A 328 1.41 24.18 0.76
N GLN A 329 0.19 24.26 0.22
CA GLN A 329 -0.13 25.15 -0.90
C GLN A 329 0.10 26.64 -0.56
N LEU A 330 -0.22 27.05 0.67
CA LEU A 330 0.05 28.42 1.13
C LEU A 330 1.53 28.65 1.41
N ALA A 331 2.24 27.64 1.94
CA ALA A 331 3.68 27.73 2.18
C ALA A 331 4.48 27.86 0.87
N GLU A 332 4.03 27.24 -0.23
CA GLU A 332 4.58 27.46 -1.57
C GLU A 332 4.42 28.90 -2.05
N GLN A 333 3.46 29.63 -1.50
CA GLN A 333 3.26 31.07 -1.71
C GLN A 333 3.80 31.91 -0.55
N GLU A 334 4.67 31.32 0.27
CA GLU A 334 5.36 31.95 1.41
C GLU A 334 4.41 32.48 2.50
N MET A 335 3.22 31.88 2.61
CA MET A 335 2.23 32.20 3.64
C MET A 335 2.07 31.03 4.61
N GLU A 336 1.77 31.35 5.87
CA GLU A 336 1.47 30.37 6.91
C GLU A 336 -0.01 30.41 7.27
N LEU A 337 -0.62 29.26 7.58
CA LEU A 337 -2.01 29.16 8.00
C LEU A 337 -2.13 28.47 9.36
N VAL A 338 -2.70 29.19 10.33
CA VAL A 338 -2.91 28.71 11.70
C VAL A 338 -4.41 28.72 12.03
N LEU A 339 -4.91 27.62 12.61
CA LEU A 339 -6.27 27.53 13.13
C LEU A 339 -6.28 27.78 14.65
N THR A 340 -7.22 28.59 15.14
CA THR A 340 -7.53 28.63 16.57
C THR A 340 -8.17 27.32 17.03
N GLU A 341 -8.20 27.09 18.35
CA GLU A 341 -8.86 25.93 18.93
C GLU A 341 -10.37 25.96 18.62
N GLU A 342 -10.98 27.14 18.70
CA GLU A 342 -12.38 27.39 18.39
C GLU A 342 -12.72 27.05 16.94
N ALA A 343 -11.90 27.51 15.98
CA ALA A 343 -12.07 27.17 14.57
C ALA A 343 -11.93 25.66 14.33
N ARG A 344 -10.93 25.04 14.93
CA ARG A 344 -10.71 23.59 14.80
C ARG A 344 -11.89 22.78 15.33
N LEU A 345 -12.42 23.15 16.49
CA LEU A 345 -13.59 22.50 17.10
C LEU A 345 -14.86 22.74 16.27
N ALA A 346 -15.03 23.93 15.70
CA ALA A 346 -16.17 24.25 14.84
C ALA A 346 -16.15 23.42 13.55
N ILE A 347 -14.99 23.27 12.91
CA ILE A 347 -14.84 22.39 11.74
C ILE A 347 -15.12 20.94 12.12
N ALA A 348 -14.60 20.47 13.24
CA ALA A 348 -14.82 19.10 13.73
C ALA A 348 -16.31 18.82 14.01
N ASP A 349 -17.02 19.76 14.64
CA ASP A 349 -18.45 19.63 14.94
C ASP A 349 -19.32 19.65 13.67
N SER A 350 -18.99 20.49 12.70
CA SER A 350 -19.70 20.59 11.42
C SER A 350 -19.36 19.46 10.45
N GLY A 351 -18.15 18.91 10.54
CA GLY A 351 -17.64 17.86 9.65
C GLY A 351 -17.83 16.43 10.16
N TYR A 352 -18.41 16.26 11.35
CA TYR A 352 -18.77 14.96 11.90
C TYR A 352 -20.26 14.67 11.76
N ASP A 353 -20.55 13.53 11.16
CA ASP A 353 -21.89 12.98 11.09
C ASP A 353 -21.90 11.58 11.73
N PRO A 354 -22.83 11.26 12.65
CA PRO A 354 -22.91 9.93 13.25
C PRO A 354 -23.05 8.79 12.25
N ASP A 355 -23.73 9.00 11.12
CA ASP A 355 -23.98 8.02 10.06
C ASP A 355 -22.84 7.95 9.03
N TYR A 356 -22.22 9.09 8.73
CA TYR A 356 -21.18 9.20 7.69
C TYR A 356 -19.75 9.36 8.22
N GLY A 357 -19.57 9.40 9.54
CA GLY A 357 -18.27 9.61 10.19
C GLY A 357 -17.64 10.96 9.81
N ALA A 358 -16.33 10.97 9.58
CA ALA A 358 -15.59 12.16 9.17
C ALA A 358 -15.63 12.43 7.64
N ARG A 359 -16.46 11.71 6.86
CA ARG A 359 -16.54 11.92 5.40
C ARG A 359 -16.89 13.37 5.00
N PRO A 360 -17.81 14.08 5.69
CA PRO A 360 -18.14 15.46 5.34
C PRO A 360 -17.00 16.45 5.56
N LEU A 361 -15.99 16.11 6.38
CA LEU A 361 -14.95 17.03 6.84
C LEU A 361 -14.22 17.75 5.71
N ARG A 362 -13.85 17.03 4.63
CA ARG A 362 -13.20 17.63 3.46
C ARG A 362 -14.04 18.70 2.81
N ARG A 363 -15.34 18.46 2.68
CA ARG A 363 -16.28 19.42 2.09
C ARG A 363 -16.46 20.63 2.99
N VAL A 364 -16.50 20.43 4.30
CA VAL A 364 -16.57 21.54 5.27
C VAL A 364 -15.30 22.39 5.19
N ILE A 365 -14.11 21.78 5.18
CA ILE A 365 -12.84 22.51 5.03
C ILE A 365 -12.80 23.26 3.69
N GLN A 366 -13.26 22.64 2.60
CA GLN A 366 -13.31 23.30 1.31
C GLN A 366 -14.20 24.55 1.35
N ASN A 367 -15.47 24.37 1.71
CA ASN A 367 -16.47 25.43 1.65
C ASN A 367 -16.22 26.55 2.66
N GLU A 368 -15.79 26.21 3.87
CA GLU A 368 -15.68 27.17 4.98
C GLU A 368 -14.29 27.80 5.09
N ILE A 369 -13.25 27.12 4.59
CA ILE A 369 -11.86 27.57 4.70
C ILE A 369 -11.22 27.85 3.34
N GLN A 370 -11.20 26.87 2.42
CA GLN A 370 -10.50 27.04 1.13
C GLN A 370 -11.15 28.07 0.22
N ASP A 371 -12.47 28.02 0.07
CA ASP A 371 -13.19 28.91 -0.84
C ASP A 371 -13.08 30.38 -0.36
N PRO A 372 -13.35 30.74 0.91
CA PRO A 372 -13.19 32.11 1.39
C PRO A 372 -11.74 32.59 1.36
N LEU A 373 -10.78 31.70 1.63
CA LEU A 373 -9.37 32.05 1.56
C LEU A 373 -8.93 32.33 0.12
N SER A 374 -9.44 31.57 -0.85
CA SER A 374 -9.16 31.79 -2.28
C SER A 374 -9.70 33.14 -2.74
N GLU A 375 -10.91 33.52 -2.32
CA GLU A 375 -11.47 34.85 -2.60
C GLU A 375 -10.65 35.97 -1.95
N ALA A 376 -10.21 35.78 -0.71
CA ALA A 376 -9.38 36.75 0.00
C ALA A 376 -8.00 36.95 -0.65
N LEU A 377 -7.38 35.87 -1.13
CA LEU A 377 -6.11 35.91 -1.87
C LEU A 377 -6.25 36.62 -3.21
N LEU A 378 -7.31 36.32 -3.97
CA LEU A 378 -7.61 37.00 -5.24
C LEU A 378 -7.96 38.49 -5.06
N GLY A 379 -8.46 38.85 -3.87
CA GLY A 379 -8.75 40.23 -3.49
C GLY A 379 -7.55 40.99 -2.92
N ASP A 380 -6.33 40.44 -3.02
CA ASP A 380 -5.08 41.01 -2.47
C ASP A 380 -5.15 41.32 -0.96
N ARG A 381 -5.97 40.56 -0.21
CA ARG A 381 -6.14 40.76 1.25
C ARG A 381 -4.94 40.23 2.05
N PHE A 382 -4.24 39.24 1.51
CA PHE A 382 -3.06 38.62 2.10
C PHE A 382 -1.90 38.63 1.10
N SER A 383 -0.68 38.72 1.61
CA SER A 383 0.55 38.82 0.82
C SER A 383 1.58 37.77 1.26
N PRO A 384 2.55 37.42 0.40
CA PRO A 384 3.69 36.59 0.79
C PRO A 384 4.34 37.11 2.08
N GLY A 385 4.62 36.20 3.02
CA GLY A 385 5.12 36.53 4.35
C GLY A 385 4.06 36.59 5.45
N ASP A 386 2.76 36.59 5.11
CA ASP A 386 1.68 36.63 6.09
C ASP A 386 1.49 35.29 6.83
N THR A 387 1.27 35.39 8.15
CA THR A 387 0.65 34.33 8.94
C THR A 387 -0.84 34.61 9.06
N ILE A 388 -1.64 33.83 8.33
CA ILE A 388 -3.09 33.90 8.31
C ILE A 388 -3.64 33.06 9.47
N GLN A 389 -4.28 33.70 10.43
CA GLN A 389 -5.00 33.04 11.50
C GLN A 389 -6.48 32.94 11.13
N VAL A 390 -7.04 31.74 11.26
CA VAL A 390 -8.47 31.49 11.13
C VAL A 390 -9.06 31.29 12.51
N ASP A 391 -10.04 32.11 12.85
CA ASP A 391 -10.82 32.00 14.07
C ASP A 391 -12.30 31.72 13.76
N PHE A 392 -13.06 31.26 14.76
CA PHE A 392 -14.49 31.02 14.62
C PHE A 392 -15.28 31.80 15.66
N LYS A 393 -16.11 32.72 15.18
CA LYS A 393 -17.00 33.51 16.02
C LYS A 393 -18.40 32.88 16.04
N PRO A 394 -18.83 32.28 17.16
CA PRO A 394 -20.18 31.73 17.26
C PRO A 394 -21.21 32.86 17.22
N SER A 395 -22.30 32.65 16.47
CA SER A 395 -23.47 33.54 16.54
C SER A 395 -24.23 33.28 17.84
N GLU A 396 -24.71 34.34 18.50
CA GLU A 396 -25.43 34.24 19.78
C GLU A 396 -26.81 33.55 19.66
N GLU A 397 -27.32 33.32 18.46
CA GLU A 397 -28.61 32.66 18.23
C GLU A 397 -28.45 31.21 17.77
N THR A 398 -28.51 30.25 18.71
CA THR A 398 -29.56 29.20 18.79
C THR A 398 -29.14 27.96 19.58
N GLY A 399 -30.12 27.38 20.28
CA GLY A 399 -30.00 26.14 21.04
C GLY A 399 -29.97 24.88 20.15
N LYS A 400 -29.17 23.89 20.62
CA LYS A 400 -29.15 22.48 20.23
C LYS A 400 -29.18 22.18 18.72
N GLY A 401 -28.03 22.34 18.08
CA GLY A 401 -27.70 21.77 16.76
C GLY A 401 -26.79 22.72 15.98
N ALA A 402 -25.60 22.23 15.57
CA ALA A 402 -24.52 22.91 14.84
C ALA A 402 -24.33 24.42 15.16
N LYS A 403 -23.22 24.79 15.84
CA LYS A 403 -22.89 26.21 16.08
C LYS A 403 -22.88 26.94 14.73
N LYS A 404 -23.91 27.74 14.46
CA LYS A 404 -23.88 28.71 13.37
C LYS A 404 -22.99 29.86 13.83
N GLY A 405 -21.99 30.16 13.05
CA GLY A 405 -21.01 31.22 13.31
C GLY A 405 -20.29 31.54 12.01
N GLU A 406 -19.37 32.46 12.07
CA GLU A 406 -18.59 32.91 10.91
C GLU A 406 -17.11 32.62 11.16
N TYR A 407 -16.43 32.11 10.15
CA TYR A 407 -14.98 31.98 10.15
C TYR A 407 -14.37 33.32 9.79
N ILE A 408 -13.46 33.80 10.64
CA ILE A 408 -12.79 35.09 10.49
C ILE A 408 -11.33 34.79 10.12
N PHE A 409 -10.84 35.47 9.08
CA PHE A 409 -9.47 35.33 8.57
C PHE A 409 -8.73 36.64 8.80
N GLU A 410 -7.62 36.60 9.53
CA GLU A 410 -6.82 37.79 9.85
C GLU A 410 -5.32 37.50 9.69
N ALA A 411 -4.57 38.47 9.15
CA ALA A 411 -3.11 38.41 9.15
C ALA A 411 -2.61 38.86 10.53
N VAL A 412 -2.03 37.94 11.29
CA VAL A 412 -1.60 38.19 12.68
C VAL A 412 -0.10 38.44 12.81
N ALA A 413 0.66 38.06 11.80
CA ALA A 413 2.08 38.36 11.66
C ALA A 413 2.43 38.52 10.18
N HIS A 414 3.49 39.27 9.90
CA HIS A 414 4.07 39.40 8.57
C HIS A 414 5.59 39.29 8.69
N ARG A 415 6.18 38.40 7.91
CA ARG A 415 7.63 38.27 7.76
C ARG A 415 8.04 38.89 6.45
N GLU A 416 9.05 39.76 6.46
CA GLU A 416 9.64 40.27 5.22
C GLU A 416 10.22 39.09 4.41
N VAL A 417 9.69 38.90 3.21
CA VAL A 417 10.24 37.94 2.25
C VAL A 417 11.20 38.68 1.33
N GLU A 418 12.48 38.31 1.38
CA GLU A 418 13.45 38.78 0.39
C GLU A 418 13.15 38.14 -0.97
N PRO A 419 13.21 38.89 -2.08
CA PRO A 419 12.94 38.34 -3.40
C PRO A 419 14.02 37.30 -3.79
N GLU A 420 13.61 36.03 -3.73
CA GLU A 420 14.24 34.78 -4.19
C GLU A 420 15.68 34.48 -3.74
N ASN A 421 15.82 33.45 -2.89
CA ASN A 421 16.73 32.33 -3.19
C ASN A 421 16.06 31.01 -2.77
N THR A 422 16.15 30.02 -3.67
CA THR A 422 15.56 28.68 -3.63
C THR A 422 16.01 27.83 -2.43
N GLU A 423 15.49 28.09 -1.23
CA GLU A 423 15.69 27.26 -0.02
C GLU A 423 14.39 26.63 0.52
N THR A 424 13.25 26.86 -0.14
CA THR A 424 11.92 26.40 0.30
C THR A 424 11.77 24.88 0.39
N THR A 425 12.65 24.10 -0.24
CA THR A 425 12.56 22.62 -0.21
C THR A 425 12.98 22.01 1.14
N GLU A 426 13.96 22.61 1.84
CA GLU A 426 14.45 22.08 3.13
C GLU A 426 13.49 22.40 4.29
N ALA A 427 12.79 23.55 4.25
CA ALA A 427 11.77 23.90 5.23
C ALA A 427 10.51 23.02 5.12
N ILE A 428 10.13 22.65 3.89
CA ILE A 428 9.00 21.76 3.61
C ILE A 428 9.29 20.33 4.10
N GLU A 429 10.53 19.84 3.95
CA GLU A 429 10.94 18.54 4.52
C GLU A 429 10.91 18.50 6.05
N ALA A 430 11.22 19.61 6.72
CA ALA A 430 11.17 19.70 8.18
C ALA A 430 9.72 19.67 8.73
N MET A 431 8.76 20.28 8.02
CA MET A 431 7.34 20.24 8.41
C MET A 431 6.68 18.87 8.18
N LEU A 432 7.18 18.07 7.24
CA LEU A 432 6.68 16.71 6.97
C LEU A 432 7.09 15.68 8.04
N GLN A 433 8.10 15.98 8.86
CA GLN A 433 8.61 15.08 9.90
C GLN A 433 7.95 15.28 11.28
N GLN A 434 7.10 16.29 11.45
CA GLN A 434 6.30 16.54 12.66
C GLN A 434 4.81 16.22 12.44
#